data_AF-A0A915AZG2-F1
#
_entry.id   AF-A0A915AZG2-F1
#
_cell.length_a   1.000
_cell.length_b   1.000
_cell.length_c   1.000
_cell.angle_alpha   90.00
_cell.angle_beta   90.00
_cell.angle_gamma   90.00
#
_symmetry.space_group_name_H-M   'P 1'
#
loop_
_entity.id
_entity.type
_entity.pdbx_description
1 polymer ?
#
loop_
_entity_poly.entity_id
_entity_poly.type
_entity_poly.pdbx_seq_one_letter_code
_entity_poly.pdbx_strand_id
1 'polypeptide(L)'
;MYKSLCYTIHTNGVAAFWALLFALSKLVELGDTLFIVLRKKPLIFLHYYHHVAVLICAAHSGAEHAAPGRFFVCMNFFVHAIMYSYYASTAYGFRPSRLIAMTLTTLQITQMLGGLTIVYLVYNIKTKTDLPCQQSMGNLLLSFIIYTTFAALFIQFYIKNYFISPKRQQKKID
;
A
#
# COMPACT_ATOMS: atom_id res chain seq x y z
N MET A 1 22.41 6.13 1.40
CA MET A 1 21.06 6.35 0.83
C MET A 1 21.02 6.09 -0.68
N TYR A 2 21.85 6.75 -1.49
CA TYR A 2 21.90 6.56 -2.96
C TYR A 2 22.02 5.09 -3.41
N LYS A 3 22.98 4.33 -2.88
CA LYS A 3 23.15 2.90 -3.22
C LYS A 3 21.85 2.10 -3.00
N SER A 4 21.17 2.33 -1.88
CA SER A 4 19.93 1.61 -1.55
C SER A 4 18.73 2.01 -2.43
N LEU A 5 18.72 3.22 -2.98
CA LEU A 5 17.64 3.74 -3.84
C LEU A 5 17.85 3.43 -5.31
N CYS A 6 19.09 3.29 -5.77
CA CYS A 6 19.40 3.21 -7.21
C CYS A 6 20.09 1.92 -7.66
N TYR A 7 20.66 1.11 -6.76
CA TYR A 7 21.25 -0.17 -7.12
C TYR A 7 20.26 -1.34 -7.00
N THR A 8 20.17 -2.11 -8.08
CA THR A 8 19.27 -3.24 -8.22
C THR A 8 19.41 -4.28 -7.11
N ILE A 9 18.33 -5.04 -6.90
CA ILE A 9 18.32 -6.22 -6.05
C ILE A 9 19.09 -7.34 -6.75
N HIS A 10 20.11 -7.90 -6.10
CA HIS A 10 20.73 -9.13 -6.57
C HIS A 10 19.71 -10.27 -6.57
N THR A 11 19.56 -10.96 -7.69
CA THR A 11 18.57 -12.04 -7.90
C THR A 11 18.72 -13.22 -6.93
N ASN A 12 19.96 -13.51 -6.51
CA ASN A 12 20.27 -14.55 -5.52
C ASN A 12 20.34 -14.00 -4.08
N GLY A 13 20.02 -12.73 -3.88
CA GLY A 13 20.06 -12.08 -2.58
C GLY A 13 18.76 -12.30 -1.78
N VAL A 14 18.86 -12.20 -0.45
CA VAL A 14 17.72 -12.27 0.46
C VAL A 14 16.62 -11.26 0.09
N ALA A 15 16.98 -10.10 -0.46
CA ALA A 15 16.02 -9.10 -0.92
C ALA A 15 15.17 -9.55 -2.13
N ALA A 16 15.69 -10.42 -3.01
CA ALA A 16 14.91 -10.97 -4.12
C ALA A 16 13.86 -11.97 -3.62
N PHE A 17 14.22 -12.78 -2.61
CA PHE A 17 13.28 -13.67 -1.93
C PHE A 17 12.11 -12.89 -1.31
N TRP A 18 12.38 -11.81 -0.58
CA TRP A 18 11.32 -10.97 -0.02
C TRP A 18 10.48 -10.25 -1.08
N ALA A 19 11.09 -9.85 -2.20
CA ALA A 19 10.34 -9.26 -3.33
C ALA A 19 9.42 -10.29 -4.00
N LEU A 20 9.85 -11.55 -4.13
CA LEU A 20 9.00 -12.64 -4.63
C LEU A 20 7.84 -12.92 -3.67
N LEU A 21 8.12 -13.02 -2.36
CA LEU A 21 7.06 -13.18 -1.34
C LEU A 21 6.06 -12.03 -1.37
N PHE A 22 6.52 -10.81 -1.61
CA PHE A 22 5.64 -9.65 -1.77
C PHE A 22 4.74 -9.78 -3.02
N ALA A 23 5.29 -10.20 -4.16
CA ALA A 23 4.50 -10.44 -5.36
C ALA A 23 3.45 -11.54 -5.14
N LEU A 24 3.83 -12.63 -4.46
CA LEU A 24 2.90 -13.69 -4.07
C LEU A 24 1.83 -13.20 -3.09
N SER A 25 2.18 -12.33 -2.14
CA SER A 25 1.21 -11.77 -1.20
C SER A 25 0.10 -11.01 -1.94
N LYS A 26 0.42 -10.30 -3.03
CA LYS A 26 -0.58 -9.60 -3.85
C LYS A 26 -1.57 -10.54 -4.53
N LEU A 27 -1.15 -11.74 -4.89
CA LEU A 27 -2.05 -12.78 -5.41
C LEU A 27 -2.94 -13.34 -4.29
N VAL A 28 -2.40 -13.57 -3.10
CA VAL A 28 -3.16 -14.05 -1.94
C VAL A 28 -4.19 -12.99 -1.48
N GLU A 29 -3.82 -11.71 -1.51
CA GLU A 29 -4.69 -10.56 -1.20
C GLU A 29 -5.92 -10.48 -2.14
N LEU A 30 -5.86 -11.04 -3.36
CA LEU A 30 -7.05 -11.16 -4.22
C LEU A 30 -8.10 -12.10 -3.61
N GLY A 31 -7.69 -13.02 -2.73
CA GLY A 31 -8.58 -13.85 -1.93
C GLY A 31 -9.56 -13.02 -1.09
N ASP A 32 -9.15 -11.86 -0.56
CA ASP A 32 -10.05 -10.97 0.19
C ASP A 32 -11.20 -10.46 -0.68
N THR A 33 -10.88 -10.13 -1.94
CA THR A 33 -11.86 -9.75 -2.95
C THR A 33 -12.80 -10.92 -3.27
N LEU A 34 -12.25 -12.12 -3.45
CA LEU A 34 -13.03 -13.33 -3.69
C LEU A 34 -13.99 -13.63 -2.53
N PHE A 35 -13.56 -13.52 -1.28
CA PHE A 35 -14.42 -13.74 -0.11
C PHE A 35 -15.58 -12.72 -0.04
N ILE A 36 -15.35 -11.46 -0.39
CA ILE A 36 -16.40 -10.42 -0.43
C ILE A 36 -17.44 -10.73 -1.51
N VAL A 37 -16.97 -11.12 -2.71
CA VAL A 37 -17.83 -11.51 -3.83
C VAL A 37 -18.66 -12.75 -3.49
N LEU A 38 -18.02 -13.78 -2.91
CA LEU A 38 -18.70 -15.00 -2.46
C LEU A 38 -19.75 -14.72 -1.39
N ARG A 39 -19.52 -13.74 -0.51
CA ARG A 39 -20.50 -13.26 0.47
C ARG A 39 -21.57 -12.32 -0.10
N LYS A 40 -21.57 -12.09 -1.43
CA LYS A 40 -22.48 -11.18 -2.15
C LYS A 40 -22.53 -9.76 -1.56
N LYS A 41 -21.41 -9.29 -1.00
CA LYS A 41 -21.31 -7.93 -0.46
C LYS A 41 -20.82 -6.95 -1.55
N PRO A 42 -21.30 -5.70 -1.56
CA PRO A 42 -20.84 -4.72 -2.52
C PRO A 42 -19.36 -4.40 -2.29
N LEU A 43 -18.57 -4.54 -3.34
CA LEU A 43 -17.17 -4.11 -3.37
C LEU A 43 -17.11 -2.58 -3.43
N ILE A 44 -16.41 -1.96 -2.48
CA ILE A 44 -16.17 -0.53 -2.53
C ILE A 44 -15.12 -0.21 -3.59
N PHE A 45 -15.25 0.94 -4.26
CA PHE A 45 -14.31 1.40 -5.29
C PHE A 45 -12.85 1.32 -4.84
N LEU A 46 -12.57 1.80 -3.63
CA LEU A 46 -11.24 1.83 -3.04
C LEU A 46 -10.59 0.44 -2.97
N HIS A 47 -11.37 -0.59 -2.70
CA HIS A 47 -10.87 -1.95 -2.49
C HIS A 47 -10.35 -2.56 -3.80
N TYR A 48 -11.19 -2.63 -4.83
CA TYR A 48 -10.77 -3.26 -6.08
C TYR A 48 -9.76 -2.39 -6.84
N TYR A 49 -9.88 -1.06 -6.77
CA TYR A 49 -8.88 -0.15 -7.36
C TYR A 49 -7.51 -0.38 -6.71
N HIS A 50 -7.47 -0.51 -5.39
CA HIS A 50 -6.24 -0.82 -4.67
C HIS A 50 -5.62 -2.14 -5.16
N HIS A 51 -6.38 -3.24 -5.13
CA HIS A 51 -5.84 -4.56 -5.49
C HIS A 51 -5.33 -4.63 -6.93
N VAL A 52 -6.03 -4.02 -7.89
CA VAL A 52 -5.58 -3.98 -9.28
C VAL A 52 -4.33 -3.12 -9.43
N ALA A 53 -4.30 -1.92 -8.83
CA ALA A 53 -3.17 -1.01 -8.97
C ALA A 53 -1.90 -1.55 -8.31
N VAL A 54 -1.98 -2.16 -7.12
CA VAL A 54 -0.80 -2.74 -6.46
C VAL A 54 -0.29 -3.97 -7.19
N LEU A 55 -1.17 -4.76 -7.83
CA LEU A 55 -0.75 -5.92 -8.63
C LEU A 55 0.02 -5.49 -9.89
N ILE A 56 -0.51 -4.50 -10.63
CA ILE A 56 0.16 -3.95 -11.82
C ILE A 56 1.51 -3.35 -11.43
N CYS A 57 1.54 -2.56 -10.35
CA CYS A 57 2.77 -1.94 -9.88
C CYS A 57 3.82 -2.99 -9.43
N ALA A 58 3.39 -4.03 -8.70
CA ALA A 58 4.28 -5.10 -8.27
C ALA A 58 4.85 -5.89 -9.46
N ALA A 59 4.04 -6.19 -10.47
CA ALA A 59 4.48 -6.88 -11.67
C ALA A 59 5.49 -6.04 -12.48
N HIS A 60 5.18 -4.77 -12.72
CA HIS A 60 6.03 -3.85 -13.48
C HIS A 60 7.36 -3.57 -12.76
N SER A 61 7.29 -3.26 -11.46
CA SER A 61 8.45 -2.97 -10.62
C SER A 61 9.32 -4.22 -10.39
N GLY A 62 8.69 -5.39 -10.30
CA GLY A 62 9.36 -6.69 -10.20
C GLY A 62 10.11 -7.07 -11.48
N ALA A 63 9.50 -6.87 -12.65
CA ALA A 63 10.11 -7.14 -13.95
C ALA A 63 11.36 -6.27 -14.20
N GLU A 64 11.36 -5.04 -13.69
CA GLU A 64 12.53 -4.17 -13.80
C GLU A 64 13.60 -4.48 -12.73
N HIS A 65 13.28 -5.18 -11.65
CA HIS A 65 14.08 -5.26 -10.42
C HIS A 65 14.33 -3.88 -9.77
N ALA A 66 13.30 -3.04 -9.72
CA ALA A 66 13.39 -1.67 -9.22
C ALA A 66 14.00 -1.57 -7.81
N ALA A 67 15.15 -0.90 -7.70
CA ALA A 67 15.88 -0.72 -6.45
C ALA A 67 15.06 -0.07 -5.32
N PRO A 68 14.23 0.97 -5.57
CA PRO A 68 13.36 1.55 -4.55
C PRO A 68 12.30 0.59 -4.01
N GLY A 69 12.01 -0.49 -4.75
CA GLY A 69 11.05 -1.54 -4.37
C GLY A 69 11.24 -2.05 -2.96
N ARG A 70 12.48 -2.13 -2.46
CA ARG A 70 12.77 -2.59 -1.09
C ARG A 70 12.07 -1.75 -0.02
N PHE A 71 12.07 -0.44 -0.18
CA PHE A 71 11.40 0.46 0.77
C PHE A 71 9.89 0.32 0.69
N PHE A 72 9.35 0.21 -0.53
CA PHE A 72 7.93 -0.03 -0.77
C PHE A 72 7.44 -1.33 -0.15
N VAL A 73 8.20 -2.42 -0.31
CA VAL A 73 7.91 -3.73 0.29
C VAL A 73 7.96 -3.65 1.81
N CYS A 74 9.03 -3.09 2.39
CA CYS A 74 9.19 -3.00 3.85
C CYS A 74 8.05 -2.21 4.52
N MET A 75 7.72 -1.03 4.00
CA MET A 75 6.64 -0.22 4.59
C MET A 75 5.27 -0.88 4.42
N ASN A 76 5.04 -1.56 3.28
CA ASN A 76 3.78 -2.25 3.04
C ASN A 76 3.62 -3.42 4.01
N PHE A 77 4.63 -4.28 4.17
CA PHE A 77 4.56 -5.39 5.12
C PHE A 77 4.35 -4.92 6.55
N PHE A 78 5.00 -3.83 6.96
CA PHE A 78 4.79 -3.26 8.29
C PHE A 78 3.33 -2.85 8.51
N VAL A 79 2.76 -2.03 7.61
CA VAL A 79 1.37 -1.56 7.77
C VAL A 79 0.37 -2.71 7.58
N HIS A 80 0.61 -3.62 6.64
CA HIS A 80 -0.25 -4.79 6.43
C HIS A 80 -0.26 -5.73 7.63
N ALA A 81 0.89 -5.98 8.26
CA ALA A 81 0.95 -6.79 9.47
C ALA A 81 0.04 -6.23 10.56
N ILE A 82 0.05 -4.91 10.77
CA ILE A 82 -0.82 -4.24 11.75
C ILE A 82 -2.29 -4.30 11.32
N MET A 83 -2.59 -4.03 10.04
CA MET A 83 -3.97 -4.04 9.51
C MET A 83 -4.60 -5.45 9.58
N TYR A 84 -3.89 -6.49 9.15
CA TYR A 84 -4.40 -7.86 9.23
C TYR A 84 -4.51 -8.35 10.66
N SER A 85 -3.61 -7.94 11.56
CA SER A 85 -3.76 -8.21 13.00
C SER A 85 -5.03 -7.60 13.57
N TYR A 86 -5.40 -6.38 13.13
CA TYR A 86 -6.67 -5.76 13.48
C TYR A 86 -7.88 -6.54 12.93
N TYR A 87 -7.83 -7.01 11.68
CA TYR A 87 -8.92 -7.81 11.12
C TYR A 87 -9.04 -9.18 11.77
N ALA A 88 -7.93 -9.84 12.10
CA ALA A 88 -7.92 -11.10 12.85
C ALA A 88 -8.54 -10.91 14.25
N SER A 89 -8.16 -9.83 14.95
CA SER A 89 -8.74 -9.51 16.26
C SER A 89 -10.25 -9.27 16.17
N THR A 90 -10.68 -8.57 15.12
CA THR A 90 -12.11 -8.31 14.87
C THR A 90 -12.89 -9.59 14.54
N ALA A 91 -12.27 -10.52 13.80
CA ALA A 91 -12.84 -11.82 13.47
C ALA A 91 -12.97 -12.74 14.70
N TYR A 92 -12.09 -12.59 15.69
CA TYR A 92 -12.17 -13.29 16.98
C TYR A 92 -13.28 -12.74 17.90
N GLY A 93 -13.98 -11.67 17.50
CA GLY A 93 -15.10 -11.09 18.23
C GLY A 93 -14.74 -9.87 19.08
N PHE A 94 -13.47 -9.46 19.11
CA PHE A 94 -13.10 -8.19 19.72
C PHE A 94 -13.66 -7.03 18.87
N ARG A 95 -14.24 -6.02 19.53
CA ARG A 95 -14.68 -4.78 18.87
C ARG A 95 -13.66 -3.68 19.17
N PRO A 96 -12.58 -3.57 18.39
CA PRO A 96 -11.56 -2.55 18.64
C PRO A 96 -12.16 -1.15 18.60
N SER A 97 -11.64 -0.27 19.47
CA SER A 97 -12.17 1.07 19.63
C SER A 97 -12.01 1.92 18.36
N ARG A 98 -12.85 2.94 18.22
CA ARG A 98 -12.77 3.90 17.09
C ARG A 98 -11.38 4.51 16.94
N LEU A 99 -10.68 4.74 18.06
CA LEU A 99 -9.32 5.28 18.06
C LEU A 99 -8.33 4.33 17.35
N ILE A 100 -8.42 3.03 17.60
CA ILE A 100 -7.57 2.04 16.92
C ILE A 100 -7.80 2.08 15.41
N ALA A 101 -9.05 2.11 14.97
CA ALA A 101 -9.38 2.24 13.54
C ALA A 101 -8.85 3.56 12.94
N MET A 102 -8.92 4.68 13.66
CA MET A 102 -8.36 5.96 13.24
C MET A 102 -6.82 5.92 13.13
N THR A 103 -6.14 5.29 14.09
CA THR A 103 -4.67 5.15 14.05
C THR A 103 -4.22 4.29 12.86
N LEU A 104 -4.94 3.22 12.53
CA LEU A 104 -4.65 2.37 11.38
C LEU A 104 -4.77 3.13 10.05
N THR A 105 -5.86 3.86 9.89
CA THR A 105 -6.09 4.65 8.67
C THR A 105 -5.09 5.80 8.56
N THR A 106 -4.67 6.39 9.68
CA THR A 106 -3.58 7.38 9.69
C THR A 106 -2.25 6.75 9.29
N LEU A 107 -1.90 5.57 9.81
CA LEU A 107 -0.70 4.83 9.41
C LEU A 107 -0.69 4.52 7.90
N GLN A 108 -1.84 4.12 7.34
CA GLN A 108 -1.99 3.89 5.91
C GLN A 108 -1.78 5.17 5.08
N ILE A 109 -2.30 6.32 5.52
CA ILE A 109 -2.07 7.61 4.86
C ILE A 109 -0.58 7.98 4.94
N THR A 110 0.04 7.84 6.10
CA THR A 110 1.48 8.11 6.29
C THR A 110 2.33 7.23 5.38
N GLN A 111 1.97 5.96 5.18
CA GLN A 111 2.64 5.07 4.23
C GLN A 111 2.59 5.64 2.80
N MET A 112 1.44 6.16 2.36
CA MET A 112 1.32 6.73 1.02
C MET A 112 2.18 7.99 0.85
N LEU A 113 2.20 8.86 1.87
CA LEU A 113 3.05 10.05 1.87
C LEU A 113 4.54 9.69 1.88
N GLY A 114 4.95 8.70 2.68
CA GLY A 114 6.33 8.19 2.68
C GLY A 114 6.74 7.60 1.32
N GLY A 115 5.82 6.90 0.65
CA GLY A 115 6.01 6.43 -0.72
C GLY A 115 6.25 7.57 -1.71
N LEU A 116 5.46 8.64 -1.64
CA LEU A 116 5.67 9.84 -2.46
C LEU A 116 7.02 10.51 -2.19
N THR A 117 7.47 10.54 -0.93
CA THR A 117 8.82 11.04 -0.59
C THR A 117 9.91 10.20 -1.26
N ILE A 118 9.80 8.87 -1.24
CA ILE A 118 10.76 7.97 -1.92
C ILE A 118 10.77 8.23 -3.43
N VAL A 119 9.60 8.32 -4.07
CA VAL A 119 9.48 8.65 -5.50
C VAL A 119 10.16 9.99 -5.80
N TYR A 120 9.90 11.02 -5.00
CA TYR A 120 10.51 12.34 -5.16
C TYR A 120 12.03 12.31 -5.00
N LEU A 121 12.56 11.56 -4.05
CA LEU A 121 14.00 11.40 -3.86
C LEU A 121 14.67 10.72 -5.05
N VAL A 122 14.07 9.65 -5.57
CA VAL A 122 14.57 8.94 -6.77
C VAL A 122 14.54 9.85 -7.99
N TYR A 123 13.47 10.64 -8.15
CA TYR A 123 13.36 11.65 -9.21
C TYR A 123 14.48 12.70 -9.11
N ASN A 124 14.73 13.26 -7.92
CA ASN A 124 15.79 14.24 -7.72
C ASN A 124 17.17 13.67 -8.03
N ILE A 125 17.46 12.45 -7.57
CA ILE A 125 18.73 11.79 -7.88
C ILE A 125 18.88 11.67 -9.40
N LYS A 126 17.86 11.16 -10.10
CA LYS A 126 17.97 10.91 -11.55
C LYS A 126 18.01 12.19 -12.41
N THR A 127 17.51 13.32 -11.92
CA THR A 127 17.44 14.58 -12.68
C THR A 127 18.54 15.58 -12.32
N LYS A 128 19.00 15.58 -11.06
CA LYS A 128 20.01 16.53 -10.56
C LYS A 128 21.41 15.94 -10.45
N THR A 129 21.53 14.62 -10.53
CA THR A 129 22.83 13.94 -10.51
C THR A 129 22.94 13.06 -11.75
N ASP A 130 24.08 13.10 -12.43
CA ASP A 130 24.41 12.20 -13.56
C ASP A 130 24.69 10.76 -13.11
N LEU A 131 24.06 10.34 -12.01
CA LEU A 131 24.26 9.06 -11.37
C LEU A 131 23.32 8.01 -11.97
N PRO A 132 23.82 6.82 -12.34
CA PRO A 132 22.98 5.77 -12.91
C PRO A 132 21.99 5.24 -11.87
N CYS A 133 20.70 5.30 -12.20
CA CYS A 133 19.63 4.74 -11.39
C CYS A 133 18.79 3.79 -12.23
N GLN A 134 18.72 2.53 -11.78
CA GLN A 134 18.14 1.42 -12.55
C GLN A 134 16.64 1.59 -12.81
N GLN A 135 15.90 2.26 -11.91
CA GLN A 135 14.45 2.47 -12.07
C GLN A 135 14.12 3.30 -13.33
N SER A 136 13.22 2.80 -14.18
CA SER A 136 12.79 3.51 -15.40
C SER A 136 11.95 4.76 -15.09
N MET A 137 11.92 5.71 -16.02
CA MET A 137 11.03 6.88 -15.90
C MET A 137 9.55 6.48 -15.94
N GLY A 138 9.20 5.45 -16.71
CA GLY A 138 7.84 4.90 -16.77
C GLY A 138 7.39 4.33 -15.43
N ASN A 139 8.23 3.50 -14.79
CA ASN A 139 7.93 2.92 -13.49
C ASN A 139 7.85 3.98 -12.37
N LEU A 140 8.70 5.02 -12.47
CA LEU A 140 8.67 6.16 -11.56
C LEU A 140 7.35 6.95 -11.69
N LEU A 141 6.91 7.23 -12.92
CA LEU A 141 5.65 7.90 -13.18
C LEU A 141 4.44 7.07 -12.73
N LEU A 142 4.45 5.77 -13.02
CA LEU A 142 3.42 4.84 -12.55
C LEU A 142 3.32 4.84 -11.02
N SER A 143 4.46 4.74 -10.34
CA SER A 143 4.54 4.81 -8.88
C SER A 143 4.00 6.14 -8.35
N PHE A 144 4.37 7.26 -8.96
CA PHE A 144 3.87 8.58 -8.58
C PHE A 144 2.34 8.67 -8.68
N ILE A 145 1.76 8.23 -9.80
CA ILE A 145 0.32 8.26 -10.03
C ILE A 145 -0.41 7.43 -8.98
N ILE A 146 0.01 6.18 -8.77
CA ILE A 146 -0.66 5.25 -7.83
C ILE A 146 -0.59 5.77 -6.39
N TYR A 147 0.58 6.22 -5.94
CA TYR A 147 0.73 6.72 -4.57
C TYR A 147 -0.07 8.01 -4.34
N THR A 148 -0.17 8.88 -5.36
CA THR A 148 -0.97 10.10 -5.29
C THR A 148 -2.47 9.80 -5.23
N THR A 149 -2.97 8.91 -6.10
CA THR A 149 -4.38 8.53 -6.10
C THR A 149 -4.77 7.80 -4.81
N PHE A 150 -3.90 6.94 -4.28
CA PHE A 150 -4.13 6.28 -2.99
C PHE A 150 -4.17 7.28 -1.84
N ALA A 151 -3.22 8.20 -1.75
CA ALA A 151 -3.24 9.23 -0.72
C ALA A 151 -4.57 10.01 -0.74
N ALA A 152 -5.01 10.46 -1.92
CA ALA A 152 -6.28 11.16 -2.08
C ALA A 152 -7.49 10.33 -1.63
N LEU A 153 -7.57 9.07 -2.06
CA LEU A 153 -8.70 8.19 -1.72
C LEU A 153 -8.73 7.83 -0.23
N PHE A 154 -7.57 7.60 0.40
CA PHE A 154 -7.50 7.30 1.84
C PHE A 154 -7.81 8.54 2.69
N ILE A 155 -7.36 9.73 2.28
CA ILE A 155 -7.73 10.99 2.94
C ILE A 155 -9.25 11.21 2.83
N GLN A 156 -9.82 11.01 1.63
CA GLN A 156 -11.26 11.11 1.42
C GLN A 156 -12.03 10.11 2.31
N PHE A 157 -11.55 8.87 2.38
CA PHE A 157 -12.12 7.83 3.25
C PHE A 157 -12.04 8.23 4.73
N TYR A 158 -10.90 8.78 5.17
CA TYR A 158 -10.67 9.21 6.54
C TYR A 158 -11.61 10.34 6.94
N ILE A 159 -11.68 11.40 6.13
CA ILE A 159 -12.59 12.53 6.36
C ILE A 159 -14.04 12.06 6.37
N LYS A 160 -14.44 11.23 5.39
CA LYS A 160 -15.82 10.74 5.27
C LYS A 160 -16.25 9.90 6.48
N ASN A 161 -15.41 8.97 6.94
CA ASN A 161 -15.77 8.05 8.01
C ASN A 161 -15.60 8.62 9.42
N TYR A 162 -14.64 9.53 9.63
CA TYR A 162 -14.34 10.02 10.99
C TYR A 162 -14.83 11.45 11.26
N PHE A 163 -14.97 12.31 10.25
CA PHE A 163 -15.36 13.70 10.45
C PHE A 163 -16.75 14.03 9.89
N ILE A 164 -17.08 13.53 8.70
CA ILE A 164 -18.35 13.83 8.02
C ILE A 164 -19.48 12.85 8.40
N SER A 165 -19.19 11.75 9.10
CA SER A 165 -20.23 10.83 9.57
C SER A 165 -20.57 11.01 11.06
N PRO A 166 -21.40 11.99 11.44
CA PRO A 166 -22.23 11.89 12.63
C PRO A 166 -23.49 11.09 12.27
N LYS A 167 -23.87 10.12 13.12
CA LYS A 167 -25.17 9.39 13.14
C LYS A 167 -25.32 8.08 12.31
N ARG A 168 -24.53 7.04 12.57
CA ARG A 168 -24.99 5.65 12.28
C ARG A 168 -24.83 4.61 13.40
N GLN A 169 -24.27 4.98 14.56
CA GLN A 169 -24.12 4.05 15.70
C GLN A 169 -25.06 4.32 16.90
N GLN A 170 -25.94 5.32 16.85
CA GLN A 170 -26.89 5.62 17.95
C GLN A 170 -28.31 5.08 17.74
N LYS A 171 -28.58 4.22 16.73
CA LYS A 171 -29.95 3.74 16.42
C LYS A 171 -30.11 2.22 16.43
N LYS A 172 -29.47 1.56 17.40
CA LYS A 172 -29.70 0.15 17.77
C LYS A 172 -29.57 -0.05 19.28
N ILE A 173 -30.30 0.76 20.04
CA ILE A 173 -30.75 0.44 21.41
C ILE A 173 -32.11 1.11 21.52
N ASP A 174 -33.13 0.47 20.95
CA ASP A 174 -34.54 0.57 21.32
C ASP A 174 -35.06 -0.87 21.32
#